data_AF-A0A935JW89-F1
#
_entry.id   AF-A0A935JW89-F1
#
_cell.length_a   1.000
_cell.length_b   1.000
_cell.length_c   1.000
_cell.angle_alpha   90.00
_cell.angle_beta   90.00
_cell.angle_gamma   90.00
#
_symmetry.space_group_name_H-M   'P 1'
#
loop_
_entity.id
_entity.type
_entity.pdbx_description
1 polymer ?
#
loop_
_entity_poly.entity_id
_entity_poly.type
_entity_poly.pdbx_seq_one_letter_code
_entity_poly.pdbx_strand_id
1 'polypeptide(L)'
;MATYAACPQCGDTNAQLLSFTWWGGLVGPKLLTHVKCPACGKKFNGKSGKDNTVGIAIYMGAISIFVFVLVGAIALMVAMN
;
A
#
# COMPACT_ATOMS: atom_id res chain seq x y z
N MET A 1 7.74 -20.16 4.48
CA MET A 1 8.37 -18.97 3.86
C MET A 1 7.51 -18.60 2.67
N ALA A 2 6.96 -17.38 2.62
CA ALA A 2 6.12 -16.98 1.49
C ALA A 2 7.02 -16.72 0.28
N THR A 3 6.96 -17.59 -0.71
CA THR A 3 7.69 -17.44 -1.97
C THR A 3 6.99 -16.35 -2.79
N TYR A 4 7.54 -15.15 -2.82
CA TYR A 4 7.05 -14.10 -3.70
C TYR A 4 7.42 -14.40 -5.15
N ALA A 5 6.69 -13.80 -6.09
CA ALA A 5 7.06 -13.81 -7.50
C ALA A 5 8.49 -13.29 -7.70
N ALA A 6 9.20 -13.87 -8.67
CA ALA A 6 10.53 -13.41 -9.06
C ALA A 6 10.50 -11.93 -9.46
N CYS A 7 11.57 -11.22 -9.16
CA CYS A 7 11.66 -9.80 -9.48
C CYS A 7 11.52 -9.59 -10.99
N PRO A 8 10.56 -8.77 -11.46
CA PRO A 8 10.35 -8.55 -12.90
C PRO A 8 11.51 -7.80 -13.58
N GLN A 9 12.42 -7.20 -12.81
CA GLN A 9 13.53 -6.41 -13.32
C GLN A 9 14.85 -7.20 -13.39
N CYS A 10 15.14 -8.07 -12.43
CA CYS A 10 16.42 -8.79 -12.34
C CYS A 10 16.31 -10.30 -12.10
N GLY A 11 15.09 -10.85 -11.96
CA GLY A 11 14.86 -12.28 -11.78
C GLY A 11 15.13 -12.83 -10.36
N ASP A 12 15.61 -12.02 -9.42
CA ASP A 12 15.86 -12.45 -8.03
C ASP A 12 14.57 -12.93 -7.34
N THR A 13 14.64 -14.03 -6.61
CA THR A 13 13.52 -14.68 -5.89
C THR A 13 13.44 -14.28 -4.41
N ASN A 14 14.41 -13.52 -3.89
CA ASN A 14 14.49 -13.11 -2.49
C ASN A 14 13.80 -11.76 -2.20
N ALA A 15 12.60 -11.55 -2.74
CA ALA A 15 11.86 -10.32 -2.45
C ALA A 15 11.45 -10.28 -0.96
N GLN A 16 11.41 -9.08 -0.38
CA GLN A 16 11.04 -8.87 1.03
C GLN A 16 9.83 -7.96 1.15
N LEU A 17 8.89 -8.28 2.04
CA LEU A 17 7.71 -7.44 2.29
C LEU A 17 8.15 -6.06 2.79
N LEU A 18 7.60 -5.00 2.18
CA LEU A 18 7.76 -3.65 2.73
C LEU A 18 6.83 -3.48 3.92
N SER A 19 7.40 -3.31 5.10
CA SER A 19 6.69 -2.73 6.24
C SER A 19 6.62 -1.22 6.04
N PHE A 20 5.40 -0.67 5.94
CA PHE A 20 5.22 0.77 6.05
C PHE A 20 4.93 1.15 7.49
N THR A 21 5.33 2.35 7.87
CA THR A 21 5.14 2.93 9.20
C THR A 21 3.66 3.09 9.54
N TRP A 22 3.36 3.13 10.83
CA TRP A 22 2.00 3.23 11.37
C TRP A 22 1.16 4.41 10.85
N TRP A 23 1.78 5.56 10.55
CA TRP A 23 1.09 6.72 9.94
C TRP A 23 0.64 6.52 8.47
N GLY A 24 1.23 5.57 7.75
CA GLY A 24 0.92 5.27 6.34
C GLY A 24 -0.01 4.07 6.15
N GLY A 25 -0.56 3.55 7.24
CA GLY A 25 -1.43 2.38 7.26
C GLY A 25 -0.64 1.07 7.16
N LEU A 26 -0.52 0.35 8.27
CA LEU A 26 -0.04 -1.04 8.32
C LEU A 26 -0.88 -1.99 7.42
N VAL A 27 -2.07 -1.54 7.03
CA VAL A 27 -3.09 -2.28 6.27
C VAL A 27 -2.80 -2.31 4.77
N GLY A 28 -2.44 -1.18 4.15
CA GLY A 28 -2.19 -1.10 2.70
C GLY A 28 -1.12 -2.06 2.17
N PRO A 29 0.06 -2.19 2.81
CA PRO A 29 1.14 -3.06 2.34
C PRO A 29 0.81 -4.55 2.47
N LYS A 30 0.08 -4.94 3.52
CA LYS A 30 -0.42 -6.30 3.72
C LYS A 30 -1.48 -6.67 2.70
N LEU A 31 -2.40 -5.77 2.38
CA LEU A 31 -3.43 -6.00 1.35
C LEU A 31 -2.83 -6.14 -0.05
N LEU A 32 -1.88 -5.27 -0.39
CA LEU A 32 -1.30 -5.21 -1.73
C LEU A 32 -0.10 -6.13 -1.91
N THR A 33 0.34 -6.85 -0.86
CA THR A 33 1.56 -7.69 -0.87
C THR A 33 2.74 -6.93 -1.47
N HIS A 34 2.96 -5.69 -1.02
CA HIS A 34 4.00 -4.86 -1.60
C HIS A 34 5.37 -5.31 -1.10
N VAL A 35 6.24 -5.71 -2.03
CA VAL A 35 7.58 -6.23 -1.73
C VAL A 35 8.65 -5.39 -2.44
N LYS A 36 9.89 -5.49 -1.96
CA LYS A 36 11.09 -4.93 -2.59
C LYS A 36 12.12 -6.03 -2.84
N CYS A 37 12.70 -6.01 -4.02
CA CYS A 37 13.87 -6.83 -4.33
C CYS A 37 15.12 -6.22 -3.66
N PRO A 38 15.88 -6.98 -2.85
CA PRO A 38 17.10 -6.49 -2.22
C PRO A 38 18.25 -6.28 -3.22
N ALA A 39 18.30 -7.06 -4.30
CA ALA A 39 19.38 -6.96 -5.29
C ALA A 39 19.28 -5.70 -6.18
N CYS A 40 18.09 -5.36 -6.69
CA CYS A 40 17.93 -4.23 -7.62
C CYS A 40 17.06 -3.09 -7.09
N GLY A 41 16.43 -3.25 -5.93
CA GLY A 41 15.59 -2.23 -5.32
C GLY A 41 14.19 -2.05 -5.91
N LYS A 42 13.84 -2.77 -6.99
CA LYS A 42 12.50 -2.71 -7.61
C LYS A 42 11.44 -3.09 -6.57
N LYS A 43 10.38 -2.27 -6.50
CA LYS A 43 9.20 -2.51 -5.69
C LYS A 43 8.07 -3.01 -6.58
N PHE A 44 7.35 -4.03 -6.15
CA PHE A 44 6.31 -4.68 -6.94
C PHE A 44 5.34 -5.45 -6.05
N ASN A 45 4.33 -6.08 -6.66
CA ASN A 45 3.38 -6.97 -6.02
C ASN A 45 4.00 -8.37 -5.89
N GLY A 46 4.21 -8.82 -4.66
CA GLY A 46 4.84 -10.12 -4.40
C GLY A 46 4.01 -11.33 -4.84
N LYS A 47 2.71 -11.18 -5.18
CA LYS A 47 1.89 -12.26 -5.75
C LYS A 47 1.97 -12.31 -7.27
N SER A 48 1.88 -11.14 -7.92
CA SER A 48 1.72 -11.06 -9.38
C SER A 48 2.97 -10.64 -10.15
N GLY A 49 4.01 -10.12 -9.48
CA GLY A 49 5.17 -9.53 -10.14
C GLY A 49 4.91 -8.15 -10.77
N LYS A 50 3.67 -7.63 -10.69
CA LYS A 50 3.28 -6.35 -11.33
C LYS A 50 3.48 -5.15 -10.40
N ASP A 51 3.47 -3.94 -10.95
CA ASP A 51 3.53 -2.72 -10.15
C ASP A 51 2.24 -2.53 -9.32
N ASN A 52 2.40 -2.07 -8.08
CA ASN A 52 1.29 -1.81 -7.16
C ASN A 52 0.74 -0.37 -7.24
N THR A 53 1.24 0.46 -8.16
CA THR A 53 0.91 1.89 -8.24
C THR A 53 -0.60 2.15 -8.30
N VAL A 54 -1.33 1.37 -9.11
CA VAL A 54 -2.79 1.50 -9.23
C VAL A 54 -3.50 1.13 -7.93
N GLY A 55 -3.14 0.02 -7.31
CA GLY A 55 -3.72 -0.39 -6.03
C GLY A 55 -3.44 0.59 -4.90
N ILE A 56 -2.23 1.17 -4.88
CA ILE A 56 -1.85 2.22 -3.92
C ILE A 56 -2.67 3.49 -4.17
N ALA A 57 -2.83 3.91 -5.43
CA ALA A 57 -3.60 5.10 -5.77
C ALA A 57 -5.07 4.97 -5.35
N ILE A 58 -5.69 3.80 -5.61
CA ILE A 58 -7.08 3.52 -5.19
C ILE A 58 -7.19 3.55 -3.66
N TYR A 59 -6.25 2.91 -2.95
CA TYR A 59 -6.24 2.90 -1.48
C TYR A 59 -6.13 4.32 -0.90
N MET A 60 -5.19 5.13 -1.41
CA MET A 60 -5.01 6.51 -0.96
C MET A 60 -6.22 7.38 -1.29
N GLY A 61 -6.82 7.21 -2.46
CA GLY A 61 -8.06 7.90 -2.84
C GLY A 61 -9.22 7.58 -1.91
N ALA A 62 -9.45 6.28 -1.63
CA ALA A 62 -10.52 5.83 -0.75
C ALA A 62 -10.37 6.37 0.68
N ILE A 63 -9.16 6.33 1.24
CA ILE A 63 -8.88 6.87 2.57
C ILE A 63 -9.07 8.38 2.60
N SER A 64 -8.61 9.10 1.58
CA SER A 64 -8.73 10.56 1.53
C SER A 64 -10.19 11.00 1.51
N ILE A 65 -11.03 10.33 0.72
CA ILE A 65 -12.48 10.59 0.68
C ILE A 65 -13.12 10.28 2.03
N PHE A 66 -12.81 9.13 2.62
CA PHE A 66 -13.35 8.73 3.92
C PHE A 66 -13.03 9.76 5.01
N VAL A 67 -11.77 10.20 5.09
CA VAL A 67 -11.32 11.20 6.06
C VAL A 67 -12.01 12.54 5.81
N PHE A 68 -12.14 12.97 4.56
CA PHE A 68 -12.79 14.23 4.22
C PHE A 68 -14.28 14.25 4.66
N VAL A 69 -15.01 13.16 4.37
CA VAL A 69 -16.42 13.02 4.79
C VAL A 69 -16.55 13.00 6.30
N LEU A 70 -15.67 12.24 6.99
CA LEU A 70 -15.70 12.13 8.44
C LEU A 70 -15.46 13.49 9.12
N VAL A 71 -14.43 14.22 8.67
CA VAL A 71 -14.09 15.55 9.20
C VAL A 71 -15.19 16.55 8.89
N GLY A 72 -15.74 16.54 7.67
CA GLY A 72 -16.86 17.40 7.28
C GLY A 72 -18.12 17.16 8.13
N ALA A 73 -18.47 15.90 8.38
CA ALA A 73 -19.59 15.54 9.24
C ALA A 73 -19.39 16.02 10.69
N ILE A 74 -18.19 15.82 11.24
CA ILE A 74 -17.85 16.30 12.59
C ILE A 74 -17.93 17.83 12.66
N ALA A 75 -17.37 18.54 11.68
CA ALA A 75 -17.42 20.00 11.64
C ALA A 75 -18.86 20.53 11.58
N LEU A 76 -19.73 19.89 10.80
CA LEU A 76 -21.17 20.22 10.76
C LEU A 76 -21.85 19.98 12.10
N MET A 77 -21.60 18.84 12.76
CA MET A 77 -22.16 18.56 14.08
C MET A 77 -21.73 19.61 15.12
N VAL A 78 -20.46 20.04 15.09
CA VAL A 78 -19.95 21.09 15.98
C VAL A 78 -20.58 22.45 15.67
N ALA A 79 -20.78 22.79 14.39
CA ALA A 79 -21.39 24.07 14.02
C ALA A 79 -22.88 24.17 14.39
N MET A 80 -23.55 23.03 14.60
CA MET A 80 -24.98 22.94 14.93
C MET A 80 -25.27 22.82 16.44
N ASN A 81 -24.24 22.78 17.29
CA ASN A 81 -24.33 22.66 18.74
C ASN A 81 -23.93 23.97 19.43
#